data_AF-A0AAW1IBP9-F1
#
_entry.id   AF-A0AAW1IBP9-F1
#
_cell.length_a   1.000
_cell.length_b   1.000
_cell.length_c   1.000
_cell.angle_alpha   90.00
_cell.angle_beta   90.00
_cell.angle_gamma   90.00
#
_symmetry.space_group_name_H-M   'P 1'
#
loop_
_entity.id
_entity.type
_entity.pdbx_description
1 polymer ?
#
loop_
_entity_poly.entity_id
_entity_poly.type
_entity_poly.pdbx_seq_one_letter_code
_entity_poly.pdbx_strand_id
1 'polypeptide(L)'
;MVELEIKTCSACQIVTPQHTRDPVVGTELPSAPWENLDIDFAGPYPGGKYLLILIDEHTRYPIVEVISALDAQTVTKKLNEHTRYPIVEVISALDAQTVTKKLRHIFAMFGLPKRLKSDNGPPFSSNNFKVFLDEFNIEHHLVYLND
;
A
#
# COMPACT_ATOMS: atom_id res chain seq x y z
N MET A 1 -4.34 39.16 10.97
CA MET A 1 -5.04 39.95 12.00
C MET A 1 -5.77 39.02 12.98
N VAL A 2 -6.69 38.18 12.49
CA VAL A 2 -7.42 37.18 13.30
C VAL A 2 -6.51 36.16 14.03
N GLU A 3 -5.46 35.66 13.38
CA GLU A 3 -4.54 34.69 14.03
C GLU A 3 -3.81 35.25 15.24
N LEU A 4 -3.54 36.56 15.26
CA LEU A 4 -2.86 37.20 16.38
C LEU A 4 -3.80 37.30 17.59
N GLU A 5 -5.05 37.66 17.35
CA GLU A 5 -6.08 37.73 18.39
C GLU A 5 -6.36 36.35 19.01
N ILE A 6 -6.41 35.30 18.18
CA ILE A 6 -6.58 33.92 18.65
C ILE A 6 -5.39 33.50 19.52
N LYS A 7 -4.16 33.87 19.14
CA LYS A 7 -2.93 33.55 19.90
C LYS A 7 -2.86 34.27 21.24
N THR A 8 -3.42 35.48 21.35
CA THR A 8 -3.40 36.27 22.58
C THR A 8 -4.60 36.03 23.50
N CYS A 9 -5.69 35.44 22.99
CA CYS A 9 -6.90 35.21 23.77
C CYS A 9 -6.81 33.90 24.57
N SER A 10 -6.76 34.01 25.90
CA SER A 10 -6.67 32.87 26.83
C SER A 10 -7.84 31.88 26.67
N ALA A 11 -9.06 32.38 26.46
CA ALA A 11 -10.22 31.52 26.22
C ALA A 11 -10.08 30.72 24.92
N CYS A 12 -9.60 31.35 23.84
CA CYS A 12 -9.33 30.67 22.58
C CYS A 12 -8.20 29.64 22.73
N GLN A 13 -7.14 29.96 23.46
CA GLN A 13 -6.04 29.03 23.72
C GLN A 13 -6.47 27.77 24.49
N ILE A 14 -7.43 27.90 25.41
CA ILE A 14 -7.96 26.77 26.20
C ILE A 14 -8.84 25.84 25.37
N VAL A 15 -9.64 26.38 24.43
CA VAL A 15 -10.61 25.61 23.65
C VAL A 15 -10.10 25.19 22.26
N THR A 16 -8.98 25.75 21.80
CA THR A 16 -8.37 25.36 20.53
C THR A 16 -7.68 24.01 20.71
N PRO A 17 -8.05 22.97 19.95
CA PRO A 17 -7.32 21.71 19.97
C PRO A 17 -5.87 21.98 19.57
N GLN A 18 -4.91 21.75 20.48
CA GLN A 18 -3.51 21.74 20.12
C GLN A 18 -3.25 20.51 19.25
N HIS A 19 -3.26 20.71 17.94
CA HIS A 19 -2.80 19.70 17.01
C HIS A 19 -1.27 19.80 16.93
N THR A 20 -0.57 19.40 18.00
CA THR A 20 0.83 19.02 17.86
C THR A 20 0.84 17.74 17.06
N ARG A 21 0.85 17.86 15.73
CA ARG A 21 1.33 16.75 14.91
C ARG A 21 2.77 16.56 15.34
N ASP A 22 3.10 15.35 15.80
CA ASP A 22 4.50 15.02 16.00
C ASP A 22 5.27 15.37 14.73
N PRO A 23 6.53 15.85 14.84
CA PRO A 23 7.35 16.10 13.67
C PRO A 23 7.33 14.85 12.81
N VAL A 24 6.92 14.98 11.55
CA VAL A 24 6.95 13.86 10.61
C VAL A 24 8.42 13.46 10.46
N VAL A 25 8.82 12.41 11.17
CA VAL A 25 10.15 11.83 11.04
C VAL A 25 10.13 11.03 9.75
N GLY A 26 10.87 11.50 8.75
CA GLY A 26 11.05 10.75 7.52
C GLY A 26 11.69 9.40 7.84
N THR A 27 11.05 8.32 7.42
CA THR A 27 11.68 7.00 7.42
C THR A 27 12.88 7.03 6.48
N GLU A 28 13.99 6.39 6.87
CA GLU A 28 15.14 6.26 5.98
C GLU A 28 14.73 5.47 4.73
N LEU A 29 14.99 6.05 3.56
CA LEU A 29 14.70 5.40 2.29
C LEU A 29 15.67 4.25 2.04
N PRO A 30 15.24 3.18 1.34
CA PRO A 30 16.14 2.11 0.95
C PRO A 30 17.27 2.61 0.05
N SER A 31 18.42 1.94 0.11
CA SER A 31 19.63 2.34 -0.62
C SER A 31 19.60 1.98 -2.10
N ALA A 32 18.74 1.02 -2.48
CA ALA A 32 18.62 0.52 -3.84
C ALA A 32 17.16 0.22 -4.21
N PRO A 33 16.82 0.23 -5.52
CA PRO A 33 15.55 -0.28 -6.01
C PRO A 33 15.30 -1.71 -5.53
N TRP A 34 14.04 -2.02 -5.28
CA TRP A 34 13.56 -3.37 -4.93
C TRP A 34 14.04 -3.90 -3.59
N GLU A 35 14.58 -3.04 -2.71
CA GLU A 35 14.97 -3.44 -1.37
C GLU A 35 13.75 -3.52 -0.42
N ASN A 36 12.90 -2.50 -0.43
CA ASN A 36 11.64 -2.48 0.31
C ASN A 36 10.47 -2.19 -0.63
N LEU A 37 9.37 -2.94 -0.45
CA LEU A 37 8.12 -2.75 -1.18
C LEU A 37 6.97 -2.45 -0.23
N ASP A 38 6.19 -1.42 -0.52
CA ASP A 38 4.86 -1.20 0.07
C ASP A 38 3.84 -1.97 -0.76
N ILE A 39 2.93 -2.71 -0.12
CA ILE A 39 1.79 -3.34 -0.80
C ILE A 39 0.47 -2.94 -0.14
N ASP A 40 -0.55 -2.73 -0.95
CA ASP A 40 -1.87 -2.30 -0.49
C ASP A 40 -3.00 -2.80 -1.40
N PHE A 41 -4.22 -2.86 -0.87
CA PHE A 41 -5.43 -3.09 -1.64
C PHE A 41 -6.26 -1.82 -1.83
N ALA A 42 -6.48 -1.43 -3.08
CA ALA A 42 -7.48 -0.42 -3.40
C ALA A 42 -8.80 -1.10 -3.84
N GLY A 43 -9.92 -0.73 -3.23
CA GLY A 43 -11.25 -1.24 -3.58
C GLY A 43 -12.25 -1.17 -2.41
N PRO A 44 -13.45 -1.77 -2.55
CA PRO A 44 -13.96 -2.41 -3.76
C PRO A 44 -14.39 -1.40 -4.85
N TYR A 45 -14.03 -1.69 -6.09
CA TYR A 45 -14.53 -1.06 -7.30
C TYR A 45 -15.82 -1.74 -7.80
N PRO A 46 -16.57 -1.12 -8.73
CA PRO A 46 -17.76 -1.73 -9.31
C PRO A 46 -17.51 -3.15 -9.83
N GLY A 47 -18.41 -4.07 -9.49
CA GLY A 47 -18.26 -5.50 -9.76
C GLY A 47 -17.44 -6.27 -8.73
N GLY A 48 -17.20 -5.71 -7.53
CA GLY A 48 -16.51 -6.41 -6.44
C GLY A 48 -15.01 -6.59 -6.68
N LYS A 49 -14.40 -5.64 -7.39
CA LYS A 49 -13.01 -5.75 -7.87
C LYS A 49 -12.07 -4.95 -6.97
N TYR A 50 -10.86 -5.42 -6.84
CA TYR A 50 -9.82 -4.82 -6.02
C TYR A 50 -8.55 -4.71 -6.84
N LEU A 51 -7.63 -3.85 -6.41
CA LEU A 51 -6.31 -3.70 -6.99
C LEU A 51 -5.31 -4.02 -5.91
N LEU A 52 -4.42 -4.97 -6.16
CA LEU A 52 -3.18 -5.11 -5.43
C LEU A 52 -2.19 -4.12 -6.02
N ILE A 53 -1.75 -3.17 -5.22
CA ILE A 53 -0.76 -2.16 -5.58
C ILE A 53 0.52 -2.55 -4.87
N LEU A 54 1.64 -2.58 -5.60
CA LEU A 54 2.98 -2.67 -5.04
C LEU A 54 3.74 -1.41 -5.42
N ILE A 55 4.44 -0.80 -4.47
CA ILE A 55 5.24 0.40 -4.70
C ILE A 55 6.65 0.12 -4.20
N ASP A 56 7.64 0.28 -5.08
CA ASP A 56 9.03 0.28 -4.66
C ASP A 56 9.35 1.56 -3.89
N GLU A 57 9.82 1.43 -2.65
CA GLU A 57 10.05 2.58 -1.78
C GLU A 57 11.17 3.49 -2.30
N HIS A 58 12.16 2.93 -3.00
CA HIS A 58 13.31 3.69 -3.51
C HIS A 58 12.97 4.50 -4.76
N THR A 59 12.42 3.86 -5.80
CA THR A 59 12.11 4.51 -7.08
C THR A 59 10.73 5.14 -7.11
N ARG A 60 9.86 4.81 -6.14
CA ARG A 60 8.42 5.11 -6.15
C ARG A 60 7.70 4.53 -7.36
N TYR A 61 8.27 3.51 -8.00
CA TYR A 61 7.68 2.85 -9.16
C TYR A 61 6.53 1.93 -8.71
N PRO A 62 5.30 2.14 -9.24
CA PRO A 62 4.14 1.34 -8.89
C PRO A 62 3.89 0.20 -9.87
N ILE A 63 3.53 -0.96 -9.34
CA ILE A 63 3.00 -2.12 -10.07
C ILE A 63 1.58 -2.37 -9.59
N VAL A 64 0.64 -2.53 -10.51
CA VAL A 64 -0.77 -2.74 -10.18
C VAL A 64 -1.27 -4.05 -10.78
N GLU A 65 -1.90 -4.84 -9.93
CA GLU A 65 -2.48 -6.14 -10.26
C GLU A 65 -3.97 -6.11 -9.87
N VAL A 66 -4.86 -6.13 -10.85
CA VAL A 66 -6.31 -6.17 -10.65
C VAL A 66 -6.72 -7.55 -10.16
N ILE A 67 -7.36 -7.61 -9.01
CA ILE A 67 -7.96 -8.81 -8.46
C ILE A 67 -9.49 -8.72 -8.55
N SER A 68 -10.10 -9.53 -9.41
CA SER A 68 -11.56 -9.54 -9.68
C SER A 68 -12.15 -10.94 -9.57
N ALA A 69 -13.24 -11.14 -8.83
CA ALA A 69 -14.14 -12.24 -9.17
C ALA A 69 -14.91 -11.83 -10.44
N LEU A 70 -14.43 -12.26 -11.63
CA LEU A 70 -15.06 -12.08 -12.94
C LEU A 70 -15.29 -10.61 -13.39
N ASP A 71 -14.30 -10.02 -14.06
CA ASP A 71 -14.41 -9.37 -15.39
C ASP A 71 -13.30 -8.32 -15.57
N ALA A 72 -12.34 -8.59 -16.45
CA ALA A 72 -11.10 -7.84 -16.56
C ALA A 72 -11.23 -6.50 -17.30
N GLN A 73 -12.20 -6.37 -18.20
CA GLN A 73 -12.17 -5.32 -19.23
C GLN A 73 -12.61 -3.95 -18.70
N THR A 74 -13.52 -3.91 -17.73
CA THR A 74 -14.07 -2.65 -17.19
C THR A 74 -13.08 -1.92 -16.27
N VAL A 75 -12.16 -2.64 -15.61
CA VAL A 75 -11.23 -2.03 -14.62
C VAL A 75 -10.03 -1.40 -15.30
N THR A 76 -9.43 -2.08 -16.28
CA THR A 76 -8.28 -1.56 -17.02
C THR A 76 -8.61 -0.23 -17.68
N LYS A 77 -9.84 -0.07 -18.21
CA LYS A 77 -10.30 1.19 -18.80
C LYS A 77 -10.40 2.34 -17.77
N LYS A 78 -10.99 2.09 -16.60
CA LYS A 78 -11.13 3.09 -15.53
C LYS A 78 -9.80 3.46 -14.89
N LEU A 79 -8.88 2.50 -14.74
CA LEU A 79 -7.54 2.75 -14.23
C LEU A 79 -6.74 3.66 -15.15
N ASN A 80 -6.74 3.37 -16.45
CA ASN A 80 -6.03 4.18 -17.43
C ASN A 80 -6.56 5.63 -17.52
N GLU A 81 -7.81 5.87 -17.12
CA GLU A 81 -8.41 7.22 -17.13
C GLU A 81 -8.06 8.05 -15.88
N HIS A 82 -7.63 7.43 -14.76
CA HIS A 82 -7.46 8.12 -13.47
C HIS A 82 -6.10 7.92 -12.79
N THR A 83 -5.28 6.96 -13.22
CA THR A 83 -4.02 6.65 -12.57
C THR A 83 -2.85 6.65 -13.55
N ARG A 84 -1.72 7.27 -13.17
CA ARG A 84 -0.48 7.31 -13.97
C ARG A 84 0.32 6.00 -13.87
N TYR A 85 -0.36 4.87 -13.65
CA TYR A 85 0.30 3.60 -13.35
C TYR A 85 0.60 2.83 -14.65
N PRO A 86 1.87 2.47 -14.90
CA PRO A 86 2.31 1.99 -16.21
C PRO A 86 1.98 0.51 -16.50
N ILE A 87 1.67 -0.32 -15.50
CA ILE A 87 1.40 -1.75 -15.68
C ILE A 87 0.19 -2.17 -14.84
N VAL A 88 -0.82 -2.74 -15.51
CA VAL A 88 -2.06 -3.25 -14.92
C VAL A 88 -2.32 -4.65 -15.48
N GLU A 89 -2.13 -5.69 -14.67
CA GLU A 89 -2.50 -7.07 -15.02
C GLU A 89 -3.80 -7.50 -14.32
N VAL A 90 -4.56 -8.46 -14.87
CA VAL A 90 -5.85 -8.88 -14.29
C VAL A 90 -5.88 -10.33 -13.80
N ILE A 91 -6.54 -10.54 -12.67
CA ILE A 91 -6.54 -11.77 -11.86
C ILE A 91 -7.94 -12.01 -11.27
N SER A 92 -8.20 -13.25 -10.84
CA SER A 92 -9.55 -13.78 -10.62
C SER A 92 -10.04 -13.88 -9.15
N ALA A 93 -9.19 -13.69 -8.12
CA ALA A 93 -9.61 -13.92 -6.72
C ALA A 93 -8.70 -13.27 -5.63
N LEU A 94 -9.32 -12.87 -4.50
CA LEU A 94 -8.70 -12.16 -3.37
C LEU A 94 -8.16 -13.05 -2.23
N ASP A 95 -7.96 -14.33 -2.49
CA ASP A 95 -7.40 -15.23 -1.48
C ASP A 95 -5.85 -15.18 -1.44
N ALA A 96 -5.29 -15.63 -0.33
CA ALA A 96 -3.84 -15.67 -0.12
C ALA A 96 -3.11 -16.48 -1.21
N GLN A 97 -3.71 -17.53 -1.77
CA GLN A 97 -3.09 -18.35 -2.80
C GLN A 97 -2.91 -17.57 -4.11
N THR A 98 -3.92 -16.79 -4.47
CA THR A 98 -3.90 -15.96 -5.68
C THR A 98 -2.90 -14.81 -5.55
N VAL A 99 -2.90 -14.14 -4.40
CA VAL A 99 -1.94 -13.05 -4.11
C VAL A 99 -0.51 -13.56 -4.12
N THR A 100 -0.22 -14.65 -3.41
CA THR A 100 1.15 -15.22 -3.35
C THR A 100 1.64 -15.70 -4.72
N LYS A 101 0.77 -16.31 -5.54
CA LYS A 101 1.11 -16.67 -6.93
C LYS A 101 1.56 -15.46 -7.76
N LYS A 102 0.95 -14.30 -7.51
CA LYS A 102 1.25 -13.07 -8.24
C LYS A 102 2.51 -12.39 -7.75
N LEU A 103 2.70 -12.35 -6.43
CA LEU A 103 3.97 -11.93 -5.84
C LEU A 103 5.13 -12.78 -6.37
N ARG A 104 4.97 -14.11 -6.50
CA ARG A 104 6.00 -14.97 -7.14
C ARG A 104 6.39 -14.50 -8.54
N HIS A 105 5.40 -14.13 -9.37
CA HIS A 105 5.67 -13.67 -10.73
C HIS A 105 6.44 -12.34 -10.73
N ILE A 106 6.02 -11.39 -9.91
CA ILE A 106 6.68 -10.08 -9.77
C ILE A 106 8.10 -10.26 -9.24
N PHE A 107 8.29 -11.07 -8.20
CA PHE A 107 9.61 -11.34 -7.63
C PHE A 107 10.54 -12.03 -8.63
N ALA A 108 10.02 -12.91 -9.49
CA ALA A 108 10.79 -13.53 -10.55
C ALA A 108 11.21 -12.52 -11.65
N MET A 109 10.42 -11.48 -11.88
CA MET A 109 10.70 -10.46 -12.90
C MET A 109 11.69 -9.41 -12.42
N PHE A 110 11.55 -8.95 -11.18
CA PHE A 110 12.29 -7.78 -10.68
C PHE A 110 13.29 -8.09 -9.56
N GLY A 111 13.24 -9.29 -8.99
CA GLY A 111 14.06 -9.71 -7.85
C GLY A 111 13.28 -9.82 -6.55
N LEU A 112 13.88 -10.52 -5.57
CA LEU A 112 13.33 -10.70 -4.24
C LEU A 112 13.59 -9.44 -3.39
N PRO A 113 12.55 -8.85 -2.78
CA PRO A 113 12.76 -7.76 -1.83
C PRO A 113 13.33 -8.30 -0.52
N LYS A 114 13.97 -7.42 0.26
CA LYS A 114 14.34 -7.74 1.64
C LYS A 114 13.15 -7.61 2.57
N ARG A 115 12.34 -6.57 2.35
CA ARG A 115 11.20 -6.24 3.19
C ARG A 115 9.96 -5.94 2.36
N LEU A 116 8.83 -6.38 2.88
CA LEU A 116 7.52 -6.08 2.35
C LEU A 116 6.67 -5.47 3.47
N LYS A 117 6.10 -4.29 3.21
CA LYS A 117 5.21 -3.57 4.12
C LYS A 117 3.77 -3.70 3.64
N SER A 118 2.83 -3.98 4.55
CA SER A 118 1.40 -4.04 4.21
C SER A 118 0.54 -3.59 5.38
N ASP A 119 -0.74 -3.34 5.14
CA ASP A 119 -1.71 -3.23 6.23
C ASP A 119 -1.92 -4.58 6.96
N ASN A 120 -2.65 -4.55 8.07
CA ASN A 120 -3.03 -5.75 8.84
C ASN A 120 -4.31 -6.43 8.30
N GLY A 121 -4.80 -6.01 7.14
CA GLY A 121 -5.96 -6.58 6.48
C GLY A 121 -5.68 -7.99 5.95
N PRO A 122 -6.70 -8.86 5.88
CA PRO A 122 -6.60 -10.08 5.08
C PRO A 122 -6.40 -9.74 3.59
N PRO A 123 -5.66 -10.54 2.82
CA PRO A 123 -4.92 -11.74 3.22
C PRO A 123 -3.54 -11.51 3.84
N PHE A 124 -3.06 -10.28 3.98
CA PHE A 124 -1.67 -10.03 4.42
C PHE A 124 -1.41 -10.49 5.85
N SER A 125 -2.39 -10.40 6.74
CA SER A 125 -2.28 -10.92 8.12
C SER A 125 -2.44 -12.44 8.24
N SER A 126 -2.66 -13.17 7.14
CA SER A 126 -2.91 -14.62 7.18
C SER A 126 -1.63 -15.45 7.39
N ASN A 127 -1.75 -16.59 8.07
CA ASN A 127 -0.63 -17.53 8.25
C ASN A 127 -0.07 -18.02 6.90
N ASN A 128 -0.92 -18.24 5.91
CA ASN A 128 -0.48 -18.65 4.57
C ASN A 128 0.42 -17.61 3.91
N PHE A 129 0.11 -16.33 4.10
CA PHE A 129 0.93 -15.23 3.58
C PHE A 129 2.26 -15.13 4.32
N LYS A 130 2.24 -15.29 5.64
CA LYS A 130 3.46 -15.34 6.45
C LYS A 130 4.40 -16.47 6.03
N VAL A 131 3.88 -17.71 5.94
CA VAL A 131 4.66 -18.88 5.50
C VAL A 131 5.26 -18.65 4.11
N PHE A 132 4.49 -18.05 3.20
CA PHE A 132 4.97 -17.69 1.89
C PHE A 132 6.16 -16.72 1.93
N LEU A 133 6.12 -15.66 2.74
CA LEU A 133 7.24 -14.73 2.85
C LEU A 133 8.47 -15.36 3.52
N ASP A 134 8.25 -16.21 4.52
CA ASP A 134 9.30 -16.99 5.18
C ASP A 134 10.03 -17.91 4.18
N GLU A 135 9.32 -18.53 3.23
CA GLU A 135 9.93 -19.36 2.15
C GLU A 135 10.95 -18.58 1.31
N PHE A 136 10.76 -17.27 1.17
CA PHE A 136 11.64 -16.39 0.38
C PHE A 136 12.59 -15.56 1.26
N ASN A 137 12.57 -15.76 2.58
CA ASN A 137 13.33 -14.97 3.55
C ASN A 137 13.07 -13.45 3.40
N ILE A 138 11.79 -13.09 3.21
CA ILE A 138 11.32 -11.70 3.10
C ILE A 138 10.77 -11.27 4.46
N GLU A 139 11.28 -10.17 5.00
CA GLU A 139 10.77 -9.57 6.24
C GLU A 139 9.39 -8.95 6.00
N HIS A 140 8.38 -9.35 6.77
CA HIS A 140 7.05 -8.77 6.71
C HIS A 140 6.86 -7.73 7.81
N HIS A 141 6.57 -6.48 7.42
CA HIS A 141 6.27 -5.40 8.35
C HIS A 141 4.81 -4.96 8.19
N LEU A 142 4.00 -5.22 9.22
CA LEU A 142 2.61 -4.79 9.27
C LEU A 142 2.52 -3.34 9.73
N VAL A 143 1.90 -2.48 8.93
CA VAL A 143 1.66 -1.07 9.23
C VAL A 143 0.31 -0.94 9.94
N TYR A 144 0.32 -0.24 11.07
CA TYR A 144 -0.89 0.09 11.83
C TYR A 144 -1.29 1.53 11.51
N LEU A 145 -2.60 1.81 11.36
CA LEU A 145 -3.16 3.11 10.94
C LEU A 145 -2.95 4.29 11.93
N ASN A 146 -1.95 4.22 12.82
CA ASN A 146 -1.67 5.24 13.84
C ASN A 146 -0.26 5.86 13.75
N ASP A 147 0.48 5.62 12.65
CA ASP A 147 1.76 6.30 12.37
C ASP A 147 1.58 7.45 11.36
#